data_AF-A0A9X7Z7E5-F1
#
_entry.id   AF-A0A9X7Z7E5-F1
#
_cell.length_a   1.000
_cell.length_b   1.000
_cell.length_c   1.000
_cell.angle_alpha   90.00
_cell.angle_beta   90.00
_cell.angle_gamma   90.00
#
_symmetry.space_group_name_H-M   'P 1'
#
loop_
_entity.id
_entity.type
_entity.pdbx_description
1 polymer ?
#
loop_
_entity_poly.entity_id
_entity_poly.type
_entity_poly.pdbx_seq_one_letter_code
_entity_poly.pdbx_strand_id
1 'polypeptide(L)'
;MFVLDREFLHHPRLQFLHDVVPIEEHLSNIEKFINVCYVDDGWTVTQHGRVIALRGTDESRKSSAFKASLYLGKYRDMANTDRFLHSMVTAGHSYEPIRGELVLFLYIGVGKPVYDHLVTYTVGRPTRIAGGQRANVPWGFELPVEAKNTEEYQEELERIRNVIRLAKQDRVEQMQAARAKLPVGYIMPPFLMEFSEEALIKTVFRQRLFEKGAQGATVDIVADMFEACLQLDPEKWNFLIDYHGPHIQQWEKAMRTLQREDYTLDDIAAAAGVAGEDARHMNLYELLMQTVGKLPPSMWEKMR
;
A
#
# COMPACT_ATOMS: atom_id res chain seq x y z
N MET A 1 -1.74 -8.13 -23.27
CA MET A 1 -0.38 -8.58 -22.91
C MET A 1 0.18 -7.58 -21.93
N PHE A 2 0.53 -8.04 -20.74
CA PHE A 2 1.19 -7.26 -19.70
C PHE A 2 2.69 -7.15 -20.01
N VAL A 3 3.27 -5.96 -19.83
CA VAL A 3 4.71 -5.71 -19.94
C VAL A 3 5.17 -5.21 -18.59
N LEU A 4 6.19 -5.85 -18.02
CA LEU A 4 6.69 -5.46 -16.72
C LEU A 4 7.46 -4.15 -16.85
N ASP A 5 7.03 -3.12 -16.12
CA ASP A 5 7.81 -1.90 -15.97
C ASP A 5 9.03 -2.19 -15.08
N ARG A 6 10.23 -1.96 -15.62
CA ARG A 6 11.50 -2.24 -14.95
C ARG A 6 12.19 -0.98 -14.43
N GLU A 7 11.55 0.20 -14.50
CA GLU A 7 12.12 1.47 -14.00
C GLU A 7 12.54 1.39 -12.52
N PHE A 8 11.90 0.53 -11.73
CA PHE A 8 12.28 0.31 -10.33
C PHE A 8 13.74 -0.19 -10.16
N LEU A 9 14.35 -0.79 -11.19
CA LEU A 9 15.77 -1.18 -11.17
C LEU A 9 16.71 0.01 -11.03
N HIS A 10 16.27 1.20 -11.44
CA HIS A 10 17.03 2.45 -11.36
C HIS A 10 16.73 3.26 -10.10
N HIS A 11 15.91 2.73 -9.19
CA HIS A 11 15.58 3.42 -7.95
C HIS A 11 16.84 3.69 -7.12
N PRO A 12 17.10 4.94 -6.68
CA PRO A 12 18.40 5.35 -6.12
C PRO A 12 18.79 4.63 -4.83
N ARG A 13 17.79 4.10 -4.11
CA ARG A 13 18.00 3.33 -2.88
C ARG A 13 18.19 1.83 -3.09
N LEU A 14 17.99 1.31 -4.30
CA LEU A 14 18.09 -0.13 -4.56
C LEU A 14 19.44 -0.47 -5.17
N GLN A 15 20.11 -1.44 -4.56
CA GLN A 15 21.39 -1.96 -5.03
C GLN A 15 21.23 -3.45 -5.29
N PHE A 16 20.93 -3.79 -6.56
CA PHE A 16 20.78 -5.16 -7.02
C PHE A 16 22.14 -5.82 -7.28
N LEU A 17 22.25 -7.10 -6.93
CA LEU A 17 23.47 -7.89 -7.09
C LEU A 17 23.46 -8.68 -8.40
N HIS A 18 23.52 -7.95 -9.52
CA HIS A 18 23.51 -8.51 -10.88
C HIS A 18 24.67 -9.48 -11.16
N ASP A 19 25.76 -9.38 -10.40
CA ASP A 19 26.96 -10.23 -10.52
C ASP A 19 26.75 -11.66 -9.99
N VAL A 20 25.81 -11.85 -9.04
CA VAL A 20 25.60 -13.14 -8.38
C VAL A 20 24.17 -13.69 -8.49
N VAL A 21 23.22 -12.84 -8.89
CA VAL A 21 21.81 -13.18 -9.13
C VAL A 21 21.41 -12.79 -10.56
N PRO A 22 20.81 -13.68 -11.36
CA PRO A 22 20.38 -13.39 -12.72
C PRO A 22 19.04 -12.61 -12.73
N ILE A 23 19.07 -11.36 -12.25
CA ILE A 23 17.89 -10.51 -12.05
C ILE A 23 17.08 -10.36 -13.35
N GLU A 24 17.70 -10.04 -14.47
CA GLU A 24 17.01 -9.82 -15.76
C GLU A 24 16.30 -11.07 -16.28
N GLU A 25 16.93 -12.24 -16.10
CA GLU A 25 16.33 -13.52 -16.48
C GLU A 25 15.12 -13.82 -15.58
N HIS A 26 15.25 -13.61 -14.27
CA HIS A 26 14.15 -13.77 -13.33
C HIS A 26 12.98 -12.84 -13.65
N LEU A 27 13.24 -11.56 -13.94
CA LEU A 27 12.19 -10.60 -14.31
C LEU A 27 11.49 -10.99 -15.61
N SER A 28 12.24 -11.43 -16.62
CA SER A 28 11.68 -11.86 -17.90
C SER A 28 10.81 -13.12 -17.73
N ASN A 29 11.23 -14.05 -16.86
CA ASN A 29 10.42 -15.21 -16.52
C ASN A 29 9.17 -14.83 -15.72
N ILE A 30 9.28 -13.90 -14.76
CA ILE A 30 8.13 -13.39 -14.01
C ILE A 30 7.11 -12.76 -14.96
N GLU A 31 7.53 -11.85 -15.85
CA GLU A 31 6.65 -11.23 -16.85
C GLU A 31 5.95 -12.28 -17.73
N LYS A 32 6.72 -13.25 -18.24
CA LYS A 32 6.18 -14.35 -19.03
C LYS A 32 5.09 -15.11 -18.27
N PHE A 33 5.35 -15.50 -17.03
CA PHE A 33 4.39 -16.30 -16.25
C PHE A 33 3.24 -15.46 -15.67
N ILE A 34 3.39 -14.14 -15.54
CA ILE A 34 2.24 -13.25 -15.28
C ILE A 34 1.28 -13.29 -16.46
N ASN A 35 1.81 -13.18 -17.69
CA ASN A 35 0.96 -13.27 -18.88
C ASN A 35 0.25 -14.62 -18.97
N VAL A 36 0.99 -15.72 -18.82
CA VAL A 36 0.44 -17.08 -18.91
C VAL A 36 -0.59 -17.38 -17.81
N CYS A 37 -0.34 -16.99 -16.56
CA CYS A 37 -1.18 -17.40 -15.43
C CYS A 37 -2.32 -16.43 -15.10
N TYR A 38 -2.28 -15.19 -15.58
CA TYR A 38 -3.28 -14.17 -15.23
C TYR A 38 -3.87 -13.50 -16.47
N VAL A 39 -3.04 -12.94 -17.35
CA VAL A 39 -3.55 -12.18 -18.51
C VAL A 39 -4.28 -13.09 -19.49
N ASP A 40 -3.74 -14.28 -19.77
CA ASP A 40 -4.35 -15.25 -20.69
C ASP A 40 -5.68 -15.81 -20.15
N ASP A 41 -5.85 -15.82 -18.81
CA ASP A 41 -7.10 -16.17 -18.12
C ASP A 41 -8.10 -15.00 -18.05
N GLY A 42 -7.75 -13.83 -18.60
CA GLY A 42 -8.62 -12.66 -18.70
C GLY A 42 -8.58 -11.71 -17.50
N TRP A 43 -7.61 -11.87 -16.59
CA TRP A 43 -7.44 -10.94 -15.46
C TRP A 43 -6.79 -9.63 -15.88
N THR A 44 -7.21 -8.53 -15.25
CA THR A 44 -6.59 -7.23 -15.42
C THR A 44 -5.40 -7.12 -14.48
N VAL A 45 -4.18 -7.12 -15.03
CA VAL A 45 -2.95 -6.96 -14.25
C VAL A 45 -2.48 -5.51 -14.33
N THR A 46 -2.23 -4.89 -13.19
CA THR A 46 -1.74 -3.49 -13.09
C THR A 46 -0.44 -3.44 -12.30
N GLN A 47 0.39 -2.43 -12.58
CA GLN A 47 1.66 -2.23 -11.89
C GLN A 47 1.84 -0.75 -11.56
N HIS A 48 2.37 -0.49 -10.36
CA HIS A 48 2.98 0.78 -10.05
C HIS A 48 4.28 0.53 -9.28
N GLY A 49 5.38 1.11 -9.78
CA GLY A 49 6.70 0.95 -9.19
C GLY A 49 7.05 -0.52 -8.97
N ARG A 50 7.17 -0.91 -7.69
CA ARG A 50 7.63 -2.24 -7.24
C ARG A 50 6.51 -3.23 -6.95
N VAL A 51 5.26 -2.83 -7.17
CA VAL A 51 4.08 -3.62 -6.81
C VAL A 51 3.24 -3.89 -8.05
N ILE A 52 2.84 -5.15 -8.20
CA ILE A 52 1.98 -5.60 -9.30
C ILE A 52 0.73 -6.19 -8.68
N ALA A 53 -0.45 -5.66 -9.01
CA ALA A 53 -1.72 -6.29 -8.68
C ALA A 53 -2.05 -7.32 -9.76
N LEU A 54 -1.99 -8.60 -9.40
CA LEU A 54 -2.15 -9.74 -10.31
C LEU A 54 -3.62 -10.13 -10.52
N ARG A 55 -4.46 -9.91 -9.50
CA ARG A 55 -5.86 -10.35 -9.50
C ARG A 55 -6.67 -9.54 -8.51
N GLY A 56 -7.78 -8.97 -8.95
CA GLY A 56 -8.87 -8.49 -8.07
C GLY A 56 -10.10 -9.40 -8.21
N THR A 57 -10.66 -9.92 -7.13
CA THR A 57 -11.76 -10.90 -7.24
C THR A 57 -13.10 -10.31 -7.68
N ASP A 58 -13.31 -9.00 -7.56
CA ASP A 58 -14.55 -8.31 -7.93
C ASP A 58 -14.35 -7.16 -8.93
N GLU A 59 -13.59 -7.40 -10.01
CA GLU A 59 -13.33 -6.39 -11.06
C GLU A 59 -14.63 -5.84 -11.69
N SER A 60 -15.65 -6.69 -11.87
CA SER A 60 -16.93 -6.27 -12.44
C SER A 60 -17.93 -5.71 -11.42
N ARG A 61 -17.56 -5.66 -10.14
CA ARG A 61 -18.41 -5.30 -8.99
C ARG A 61 -19.71 -6.11 -8.84
N LYS A 62 -19.86 -7.21 -9.59
CA LYS A 62 -21.08 -8.03 -9.59
C LYS A 62 -21.20 -8.84 -8.30
N SER A 63 -20.09 -9.28 -7.73
CA SER A 63 -20.10 -10.04 -6.47
C SER A 63 -20.52 -9.13 -5.32
N SER A 64 -19.91 -7.94 -5.20
CA SER A 64 -20.32 -6.96 -4.20
C SER A 64 -21.75 -6.46 -4.43
N ALA A 65 -22.20 -6.23 -5.66
CA ALA A 65 -23.59 -5.88 -5.98
C ALA A 65 -24.58 -6.93 -5.47
N PHE A 66 -24.30 -8.21 -5.76
CA PHE A 66 -25.12 -9.33 -5.33
C PHE A 66 -25.14 -9.46 -3.81
N LYS A 67 -23.99 -9.38 -3.14
CA LYS A 67 -23.91 -9.43 -1.66
C LYS A 67 -24.61 -8.23 -1.01
N ALA A 68 -24.44 -7.03 -1.54
CA ALA A 68 -25.13 -5.82 -1.10
C ALA A 68 -26.65 -5.95 -1.27
N SER A 69 -27.11 -6.60 -2.36
CA SER A 69 -28.52 -6.86 -2.59
C SER A 69 -29.15 -7.75 -1.52
N LEU A 70 -28.43 -8.81 -1.12
CA LEU A 70 -28.88 -9.72 -0.07
C LEU A 70 -28.92 -8.99 1.28
N TYR A 71 -27.87 -8.22 1.59
CA TYR A 71 -27.77 -7.44 2.82
C TYR A 71 -28.92 -6.42 2.97
N LEU A 72 -29.34 -5.79 1.86
CA LEU A 72 -30.40 -4.77 1.84
C LEU A 72 -31.79 -5.31 1.44
N GLY A 73 -31.95 -6.62 1.23
CA GLY A 73 -33.22 -7.23 0.80
C GLY A 73 -33.72 -6.77 -0.59
N LYS A 74 -32.81 -6.40 -1.50
CA LYS A 74 -33.11 -5.86 -2.84
C LYS A 74 -33.00 -6.93 -3.94
N TYR A 75 -33.93 -7.89 -3.93
CA TYR A 75 -33.91 -9.06 -4.82
C TYR A 75 -34.29 -8.78 -6.28
N ARG A 76 -34.87 -7.62 -6.60
CA ARG A 76 -35.35 -7.31 -7.97
C ARG A 76 -34.25 -6.80 -8.90
N ASP A 77 -33.14 -6.34 -8.34
CA ASP A 77 -32.04 -5.67 -9.02
C ASP A 77 -30.70 -6.05 -8.36
N MET A 78 -30.45 -7.36 -8.22
CA MET A 78 -29.26 -7.88 -7.51
C MET A 78 -27.94 -7.58 -8.23
N ALA A 79 -27.98 -7.20 -9.51
CA ALA A 79 -26.81 -6.86 -10.32
C ALA A 79 -26.48 -5.35 -10.32
N ASN A 80 -27.13 -4.54 -9.47
CA ASN A 80 -26.86 -3.11 -9.38
C ASN A 80 -25.48 -2.84 -8.73
N THR A 81 -24.48 -2.57 -9.58
CA THR A 81 -23.08 -2.31 -9.21
C THR A 81 -22.88 -1.01 -8.43
N ASP A 82 -23.80 -0.06 -8.58
CA ASP A 82 -23.70 1.25 -7.93
C ASP A 82 -24.11 1.17 -6.45
N ARG A 83 -24.90 0.16 -6.08
CA ARG A 83 -25.48 0.03 -4.74
C ARG A 83 -24.43 0.03 -3.64
N PHE A 84 -23.36 -0.73 -3.82
CA PHE A 84 -22.34 -0.83 -2.78
C PHE A 84 -21.73 0.54 -2.49
N LEU A 85 -21.24 1.23 -3.52
CA LEU A 85 -20.63 2.55 -3.39
C LEU A 85 -21.66 3.61 -3.00
N HIS A 86 -22.68 3.84 -3.81
CA HIS A 86 -23.57 4.99 -3.67
C HIS A 86 -24.66 4.84 -2.60
N SER A 87 -25.01 3.61 -2.19
CA SER A 87 -26.03 3.39 -1.14
C SER A 87 -25.45 2.90 0.18
N MET A 88 -24.46 2.00 0.16
CA MET A 88 -23.93 1.42 1.40
C MET A 88 -22.80 2.25 1.99
N VAL A 89 -21.77 2.56 1.21
CA VAL A 89 -20.62 3.34 1.69
C VAL A 89 -21.05 4.72 2.15
N THR A 90 -21.88 5.41 1.36
CA THR A 90 -22.41 6.75 1.69
C THR A 90 -23.21 6.80 2.99
N ALA A 91 -23.98 5.75 3.26
CA ALA A 91 -24.80 5.62 4.47
C ALA A 91 -23.99 5.11 5.69
N GLY A 92 -22.68 4.86 5.53
CA GLY A 92 -21.83 4.33 6.59
C GLY A 92 -22.18 2.89 6.99
N HIS A 93 -22.77 2.11 6.07
CA HIS A 93 -23.08 0.70 6.32
C HIS A 93 -21.82 -0.19 6.38
N SER A 94 -22.00 -1.42 6.86
CA SER A 94 -20.92 -2.40 6.92
C SER A 94 -20.38 -2.77 5.53
N TYR A 95 -19.08 -3.05 5.48
CA TYR A 95 -18.35 -3.43 4.26
C TYR A 95 -18.37 -4.95 4.02
N GLU A 96 -19.27 -5.69 4.69
CA GLU A 96 -19.47 -7.13 4.46
C GLU A 96 -19.50 -7.52 2.97
N PRO A 97 -20.12 -6.75 2.05
CA PRO A 97 -20.15 -7.12 0.65
C PRO A 97 -18.78 -7.23 -0.02
N ILE A 98 -17.79 -6.46 0.43
CA ILE A 98 -16.42 -6.49 -0.12
C ILE A 98 -15.40 -7.15 0.81
N ARG A 99 -15.79 -7.58 2.02
CA ARG A 99 -14.86 -8.20 2.99
C ARG A 99 -14.20 -9.46 2.45
N GLY A 100 -14.94 -10.24 1.66
CA GLY A 100 -14.43 -11.44 1.01
C GLY A 100 -13.78 -11.19 -0.36
N GLU A 101 -13.78 -9.95 -0.84
CA GLU A 101 -13.13 -9.58 -2.10
C GLU A 101 -11.68 -9.22 -1.84
N LEU A 102 -10.79 -9.70 -2.70
CA LEU A 102 -9.36 -9.78 -2.48
C LEU A 102 -8.59 -9.19 -3.65
N VAL A 103 -7.44 -8.58 -3.35
CA VAL A 103 -6.42 -8.20 -4.32
C VAL A 103 -5.14 -8.97 -4.01
N LEU A 104 -4.64 -9.71 -5.00
CA LEU A 104 -3.36 -10.42 -4.94
C LEU A 104 -2.25 -9.53 -5.48
N PHE A 105 -1.25 -9.23 -4.64
CA PHE A 105 -0.10 -8.42 -5.01
C PHE A 105 1.17 -9.26 -5.10
N LEU A 106 1.97 -8.98 -6.13
CA LEU A 106 3.36 -9.41 -6.27
C LEU A 106 4.29 -8.23 -6.00
N TYR A 107 5.26 -8.45 -5.12
CA TYR A 107 6.26 -7.48 -4.71
C TYR A 107 7.62 -7.85 -5.27
N ILE A 108 8.28 -6.91 -5.95
CA ILE A 108 9.60 -7.10 -6.56
C ILE A 108 10.53 -5.96 -6.10
N GLY A 109 11.77 -6.27 -5.74
CA GLY A 109 12.72 -5.22 -5.33
C GLY A 109 12.38 -4.58 -3.96
N VAL A 110 11.71 -5.34 -3.09
CA VAL A 110 11.23 -4.85 -1.78
C VAL A 110 12.13 -5.37 -0.65
N GLY A 111 12.60 -4.46 0.21
CA GLY A 111 13.39 -4.79 1.38
C GLY A 111 12.60 -5.60 2.42
N LYS A 112 13.31 -6.46 3.15
CA LYS A 112 12.74 -7.24 4.27
C LYS A 112 11.98 -6.40 5.31
N PRO A 113 12.38 -5.16 5.68
CA PRO A 113 11.64 -4.38 6.68
C PRO A 113 10.22 -4.06 6.22
N VAL A 114 10.04 -3.77 4.93
CA VAL A 114 8.70 -3.54 4.37
C VAL A 114 7.85 -4.80 4.46
N TYR A 115 8.42 -5.94 4.10
CA TYR A 115 7.74 -7.23 4.26
C TYR A 115 7.35 -7.51 5.71
N ASP A 116 8.24 -7.24 6.67
CA ASP A 116 7.99 -7.40 8.11
C ASP A 116 6.91 -6.43 8.61
N HIS A 117 6.73 -5.26 8.00
CA HIS A 117 5.61 -4.38 8.30
C HIS A 117 4.31 -4.89 7.68
N LEU A 118 4.33 -5.26 6.39
CA LEU A 118 3.15 -5.76 5.67
C LEU A 118 2.60 -7.06 6.30
N VAL A 119 3.48 -7.90 6.86
CA VAL A 119 3.06 -9.17 7.45
C VAL A 119 2.22 -9.01 8.72
N THR A 120 2.33 -7.86 9.40
CA THR A 120 1.59 -7.58 10.65
C THR A 120 0.09 -7.34 10.41
N TYR A 121 -0.31 -7.01 9.19
CA TYR A 121 -1.71 -6.92 8.80
C TYR A 121 -2.30 -8.33 8.67
N THR A 122 -2.85 -8.83 9.77
CA THR A 122 -3.46 -10.17 9.86
C THR A 122 -4.93 -10.18 9.45
N VAL A 123 -5.62 -9.05 9.56
CA VAL A 123 -7.03 -8.93 9.17
C VAL A 123 -7.14 -8.91 7.65
N GLY A 124 -7.95 -9.83 7.11
CA GLY A 124 -8.25 -9.86 5.68
C GLY A 124 -7.09 -10.31 4.79
N ARG A 125 -6.06 -10.98 5.34
CA ARG A 125 -4.94 -11.51 4.56
C ARG A 125 -4.97 -13.04 4.47
N PRO A 126 -5.69 -13.62 3.50
CA PRO A 126 -5.84 -15.07 3.37
C PRO A 126 -4.60 -15.78 2.84
N THR A 127 -3.82 -15.12 1.97
CA THR A 127 -2.65 -15.74 1.30
C THR A 127 -1.37 -14.96 1.56
N ARG A 128 -0.30 -15.68 1.91
CA ARG A 128 1.08 -15.19 1.97
C ARG A 128 2.00 -16.23 1.36
N ILE A 129 2.74 -15.86 0.32
CA ILE A 129 3.79 -16.69 -0.25
C ILE A 129 5.05 -15.87 -0.27
N ALA A 130 5.97 -16.18 0.63
CA ALA A 130 7.34 -15.69 0.54
C ALA A 130 8.25 -16.90 0.48
N GLY A 131 9.15 -16.91 -0.49
CA GLY A 131 10.13 -17.97 -0.59
C GLY A 131 10.91 -18.09 0.72
N GLY A 132 10.93 -19.29 1.31
CA GLY A 132 11.83 -19.55 2.40
C GLY A 132 13.26 -19.29 1.92
N GLN A 133 14.07 -18.63 2.74
CA GLN A 133 15.48 -18.35 2.41
C GLN A 133 16.26 -19.64 2.06
N ARG A 134 15.72 -20.82 2.43
CA ARG A 134 16.16 -22.17 2.04
C ARG A 134 16.25 -22.39 0.53
N ALA A 135 15.30 -21.88 -0.23
CA ALA A 135 15.20 -22.09 -1.67
C ALA A 135 15.60 -20.84 -2.48
N ASN A 136 15.53 -19.65 -1.88
CA ASN A 136 15.74 -18.39 -2.59
C ASN A 136 16.82 -17.52 -1.94
N VAL A 137 17.60 -16.85 -2.79
CA VAL A 137 18.66 -15.93 -2.38
C VAL A 137 18.20 -14.47 -2.43
N PRO A 138 18.67 -13.59 -1.52
CA PRO A 138 18.42 -12.15 -1.61
C PRO A 138 18.85 -11.57 -2.95
N TRP A 139 18.13 -10.56 -3.44
CA TRP A 139 18.43 -9.92 -4.72
C TRP A 139 19.39 -8.72 -4.61
N GLY A 140 19.59 -8.21 -3.40
CA GLY A 140 20.41 -7.02 -3.17
C GLY A 140 20.15 -6.37 -1.82
N PHE A 141 20.38 -5.06 -1.74
CA PHE A 141 20.19 -4.26 -0.54
C PHE A 141 19.36 -2.99 -0.82
N GLU A 142 18.44 -2.66 0.06
CA GLU A 142 17.69 -1.40 0.04
C GLU A 142 18.28 -0.44 1.08
N LEU A 143 18.80 0.68 0.61
CA LEU A 143 19.34 1.75 1.43
C LEU A 143 18.21 2.39 2.28
N PRO A 144 18.42 2.62 3.58
CA PRO A 144 17.50 3.37 4.42
C PRO A 144 17.22 4.76 3.85
N VAL A 145 16.03 5.31 4.10
CA VAL A 145 15.64 6.64 3.59
C VAL A 145 16.51 7.75 4.18
N GLU A 146 17.03 7.53 5.39
CA GLU A 146 17.87 8.45 6.14
C GLU A 146 19.36 8.31 5.80
N ALA A 147 19.74 7.38 4.91
CA ALA A 147 21.14 7.13 4.58
C ALA A 147 21.75 8.31 3.82
N LYS A 148 22.70 9.02 4.46
CA LYS A 148 23.43 10.15 3.87
C LYS A 148 24.71 9.74 3.14
N ASN A 149 25.32 8.63 3.55
CA ASN A 149 26.55 8.10 2.98
C ASN A 149 26.30 6.68 2.45
N THR A 150 26.19 6.53 1.13
CA THR A 150 25.92 5.24 0.49
C THR A 150 27.11 4.30 0.51
N GLU A 151 28.33 4.82 0.66
CA GLU A 151 29.57 4.02 0.66
C GLU A 151 29.70 3.13 1.90
N GLU A 152 29.17 3.58 3.04
CA GLU A 152 29.16 2.82 4.30
C GLU A 152 28.37 1.51 4.19
N TYR A 153 27.47 1.38 3.23
CA TYR A 153 26.63 0.20 3.02
C TYR A 153 27.25 -0.82 2.05
N GLN A 154 28.44 -0.56 1.50
CA GLN A 154 29.13 -1.53 0.64
C GLN A 154 29.49 -2.82 1.39
N GLU A 155 29.81 -2.73 2.67
CA GLU A 155 30.04 -3.92 3.51
C GLU A 155 28.81 -4.83 3.59
N GLU A 156 27.60 -4.24 3.59
CA GLU A 156 26.35 -5.00 3.65
C GLU A 156 26.09 -5.74 2.35
N LEU A 157 26.41 -5.14 1.21
CA LEU A 157 26.38 -5.83 -0.09
C LEU A 157 27.36 -7.01 -0.14
N GLU A 158 28.60 -6.84 0.36
CA GLU A 158 29.58 -7.92 0.42
C GLU A 158 29.14 -9.05 1.36
N ARG A 159 28.51 -8.73 2.50
CA ARG A 159 27.90 -9.74 3.37
C ARG A 159 26.84 -10.54 2.63
N ILE A 160 25.96 -9.89 1.88
CA ILE A 160 24.95 -10.57 1.08
C ILE A 160 25.61 -11.46 0.01
N ARG A 161 26.60 -10.95 -0.74
CA ARG A 161 27.35 -11.76 -1.72
C ARG A 161 27.95 -13.02 -1.09
N ASN A 162 28.55 -12.90 0.08
CA ASN A 162 29.13 -14.03 0.79
C ASN A 162 28.07 -15.06 1.19
N VAL A 163 26.90 -14.63 1.66
CA VAL A 163 25.78 -15.54 1.94
C VAL A 163 25.29 -16.25 0.68
N ILE A 164 25.21 -15.56 -0.46
CA ILE A 164 24.82 -16.15 -1.75
C ILE A 164 25.85 -17.17 -2.22
N ARG A 165 27.16 -16.88 -2.09
CA ARG A 165 28.24 -17.81 -2.44
C ARG A 165 28.19 -19.07 -1.58
N LEU A 166 27.97 -18.91 -0.27
CA LEU A 166 27.79 -20.04 0.65
C LEU A 166 26.52 -20.84 0.30
N ALA A 167 25.45 -20.20 -0.16
CA ALA A 167 24.22 -20.86 -0.62
C ALA A 167 24.43 -21.81 -1.78
N LYS A 168 25.41 -21.53 -2.64
CA LYS A 168 25.76 -22.37 -3.78
C LYS A 168 26.69 -23.54 -3.38
N GLN A 169 27.26 -23.52 -2.19
CA GLN A 169 28.12 -24.58 -1.66
C GLN A 169 27.25 -25.49 -0.78
N ASP A 170 27.00 -26.72 -1.21
CA ASP A 170 25.99 -27.65 -0.67
C ASP A 170 26.27 -28.12 0.78
N ARG A 171 26.15 -27.21 1.76
CA ARG A 171 26.44 -27.40 3.19
C ARG A 171 25.32 -26.84 4.06
N VAL A 172 24.38 -27.71 4.42
CA VAL A 172 23.09 -27.35 5.06
C VAL A 172 23.23 -26.62 6.40
N GLU A 173 24.16 -27.03 7.28
CA GLU A 173 24.36 -26.38 8.60
C GLU A 173 24.98 -24.98 8.48
N GLN A 174 25.93 -24.81 7.56
CA GLN A 174 26.57 -23.52 7.27
C GLN A 174 25.57 -22.51 6.71
N MET A 175 24.48 -22.98 6.09
CA MET A 175 23.48 -22.11 5.47
C MET A 175 22.54 -21.39 6.44
N GLN A 176 22.12 -22.05 7.52
CA GLN A 176 21.34 -21.36 8.55
C GLN A 176 22.19 -20.31 9.27
N ALA A 177 23.44 -20.66 9.59
CA ALA A 177 24.40 -19.74 10.18
C ALA A 177 24.76 -18.57 9.26
N ALA A 178 24.89 -18.80 7.94
CA ALA A 178 25.14 -17.75 6.96
C ALA A 178 23.98 -16.76 6.86
N ARG A 179 22.74 -17.24 6.84
CA ARG A 179 21.55 -16.38 6.74
C ARG A 179 21.35 -15.49 7.96
N ALA A 180 21.74 -15.96 9.14
CA ALA A 180 21.70 -15.13 10.36
C ALA A 180 22.60 -13.87 10.25
N LYS A 181 23.53 -13.84 9.29
CA LYS A 181 24.40 -12.69 9.01
C LYS A 181 23.82 -11.72 7.97
N LEU A 182 22.65 -12.00 7.39
CA LEU A 182 22.04 -11.10 6.42
C LEU A 182 21.64 -9.78 7.10
N PRO A 183 21.95 -8.63 6.48
CA PRO A 183 21.53 -7.34 7.00
C PRO A 183 20.01 -7.22 6.96
N VAL A 184 19.44 -6.44 7.87
CA VAL A 184 17.99 -6.25 7.94
C VAL A 184 17.41 -5.68 6.64
N GLY A 185 18.14 -4.81 5.93
CA GLY A 185 17.69 -4.17 4.69
C GLY A 185 17.86 -4.97 3.38
N TYR A 186 18.15 -6.29 3.44
CA TYR A 186 18.28 -7.06 2.18
C TYR A 186 16.97 -7.04 1.37
N ILE A 187 17.11 -6.93 0.04
CA ILE A 187 16.00 -7.04 -0.91
C ILE A 187 15.57 -8.51 -0.96
N MET A 188 14.32 -8.76 -0.56
CA MET A 188 13.79 -10.10 -0.58
C MET A 188 13.63 -10.62 -2.00
N PRO A 189 13.73 -11.95 -2.20
CA PRO A 189 13.16 -12.57 -3.39
C PRO A 189 11.69 -12.15 -3.54
N PRO A 190 11.17 -12.07 -4.78
CA PRO A 190 9.78 -11.72 -5.02
C PRO A 190 8.81 -12.55 -4.17
N PHE A 191 7.78 -11.90 -3.65
CA PHE A 191 6.81 -12.53 -2.76
C PHE A 191 5.40 -12.03 -3.06
N LEU A 192 4.41 -12.83 -2.66
CA LEU A 192 2.99 -12.56 -2.85
C LEU A 192 2.31 -12.32 -1.50
N MET A 193 1.41 -11.34 -1.47
CA MET A 193 0.43 -11.19 -0.39
C MET A 193 -0.94 -10.87 -0.98
N GLU A 194 -1.97 -11.43 -0.38
CA GLU A 194 -3.35 -11.15 -0.75
C GLU A 194 -4.04 -10.39 0.37
N PHE A 195 -4.71 -9.28 0.05
CA PHE A 195 -5.43 -8.47 1.02
C PHE A 195 -6.89 -8.31 0.59
N SER A 196 -7.80 -8.36 1.55
CA SER A 196 -9.19 -7.99 1.32
C SER A 196 -9.31 -6.50 1.03
N GLU A 197 -10.22 -6.13 0.13
CA GLU A 197 -10.48 -4.74 -0.23
C GLU A 197 -10.86 -3.89 0.99
N GLU A 198 -11.64 -4.45 1.93
CA GLU A 198 -11.95 -3.77 3.20
C GLU A 198 -10.69 -3.49 4.03
N ALA A 199 -9.80 -4.48 4.20
CA ALA A 199 -8.58 -4.30 4.98
C ALA A 199 -7.62 -3.29 4.32
N LEU A 200 -7.56 -3.27 2.99
CA LEU A 200 -6.77 -2.30 2.24
C LEU A 200 -7.21 -0.87 2.58
N ILE A 201 -8.49 -0.54 2.38
CA ILE A 201 -8.98 0.83 2.58
C ILE A 201 -9.03 1.24 4.06
N LYS A 202 -9.53 0.37 4.95
CA LYS A 202 -9.75 0.74 6.37
C LYS A 202 -8.51 0.62 7.24
N THR A 203 -7.54 -0.19 6.86
CA THR A 203 -6.40 -0.53 7.72
C THR A 203 -5.07 -0.20 7.06
N VAL A 204 -4.75 -0.80 5.92
CA VAL A 204 -3.42 -0.69 5.31
C VAL A 204 -3.16 0.72 4.81
N PHE A 205 -4.00 1.22 3.89
CA PHE A 205 -3.88 2.56 3.32
C PHE A 205 -4.11 3.63 4.37
N ARG A 206 -5.08 3.41 5.27
CA ARG A 206 -5.28 4.30 6.43
C ARG A 206 -3.97 4.51 7.19
N GLN A 207 -3.45 3.44 7.82
CA GLN A 207 -2.30 3.55 8.74
C GLN A 207 -0.98 3.96 8.06
N ARG A 208 -0.83 3.71 6.76
CA ARG A 208 0.45 3.92 6.06
C ARG A 208 0.46 5.07 5.07
N LEU A 209 -0.70 5.53 4.59
CA LEU A 209 -0.81 6.65 3.65
C LEU A 209 -1.63 7.80 4.21
N PHE A 210 -2.77 7.52 4.84
CA PHE A 210 -3.74 8.57 5.20
C PHE A 210 -3.45 9.19 6.57
N GLU A 211 -2.90 8.41 7.51
CA GLU A 211 -2.54 8.90 8.84
C GLU A 211 -1.12 9.49 8.86
N LYS A 212 -0.95 10.65 9.49
CA LYS A 212 0.38 11.23 9.71
C LYS A 212 1.19 10.35 10.68
N GLY A 213 2.33 9.83 10.23
CA GLY A 213 3.30 9.15 11.09
C GLY A 213 4.02 7.97 10.45
N ALA A 214 3.48 7.42 9.36
CA ALA A 214 4.22 6.46 8.54
C ALA A 214 5.23 7.19 7.67
N GLN A 215 6.48 6.72 7.68
CA GLN A 215 7.56 7.18 6.81
C GLN A 215 8.46 5.99 6.46
N GLY A 216 9.28 6.16 5.42
CA GLY A 216 10.25 5.15 4.98
C GLY A 216 9.74 4.29 3.82
N ALA A 217 10.54 3.29 3.44
CA ALA A 217 10.29 2.44 2.27
C ALA A 217 8.91 1.73 2.27
N THR A 218 8.31 1.54 3.45
CA THR A 218 6.96 0.94 3.55
C THR A 218 5.88 1.87 3.00
N VAL A 219 6.00 3.18 3.21
CA VAL A 219 5.05 4.16 2.66
C VAL A 219 5.09 4.11 1.15
N ASP A 220 6.30 4.10 0.56
CA ASP A 220 6.48 4.05 -0.89
C ASP A 220 5.85 2.79 -1.49
N ILE A 221 6.05 1.63 -0.85
CA ILE A 221 5.43 0.37 -1.31
C ILE A 221 3.91 0.36 -1.13
N VAL A 222 3.39 0.93 -0.04
CA VAL A 222 1.94 0.99 0.15
C VAL A 222 1.31 2.02 -0.81
N ALA A 223 2.02 3.08 -1.17
CA ALA A 223 1.61 4.01 -2.22
C ALA A 223 1.56 3.30 -3.58
N ASP A 224 2.60 2.52 -3.91
CA ASP A 224 2.60 1.66 -5.09
C ASP A 224 1.41 0.67 -5.10
N MET A 225 1.08 0.04 -3.96
CA MET A 225 -0.12 -0.81 -3.83
C MET A 225 -1.41 -0.05 -4.14
N PHE A 226 -1.52 1.17 -3.63
CA PHE A 226 -2.71 2.00 -3.79
C PHE A 226 -2.89 2.49 -5.23
N GLU A 227 -1.81 2.94 -5.88
CA GLU A 227 -1.83 3.32 -7.29
C GLU A 227 -2.14 2.11 -8.19
N ALA A 228 -1.61 0.93 -7.90
CA ALA A 228 -1.97 -0.29 -8.62
C ALA A 228 -3.47 -0.63 -8.46
N CYS A 229 -4.04 -0.42 -7.27
CA CYS A 229 -5.48 -0.54 -7.02
C CYS A 229 -6.29 0.49 -7.81
N LEU A 230 -5.86 1.75 -7.84
CA LEU A 230 -6.51 2.81 -8.62
C LEU A 230 -6.53 2.48 -10.11
N GLN A 231 -5.45 1.91 -10.66
CA GLN A 231 -5.43 1.45 -12.05
C GLN A 231 -6.37 0.26 -12.29
N LEU A 232 -6.59 -0.59 -11.28
CA LEU A 232 -7.42 -1.79 -11.40
C LEU A 232 -8.92 -1.45 -11.43
N ASP A 233 -9.37 -0.55 -10.54
CA ASP A 233 -10.75 -0.08 -10.50
C ASP A 233 -10.81 1.40 -10.03
N PRO A 234 -10.59 2.35 -10.96
CA PRO A 234 -10.46 3.76 -10.60
C PRO A 234 -11.68 4.31 -9.88
N GLU A 235 -12.88 3.95 -10.31
CA GLU A 235 -14.11 4.48 -9.74
C GLU A 235 -14.34 3.95 -8.31
N LYS A 236 -14.15 2.64 -8.07
CA LYS A 236 -14.28 2.09 -6.71
C LYS A 236 -13.29 2.73 -5.76
N TRP A 237 -12.01 2.75 -6.13
CA TRP A 237 -10.97 3.22 -5.22
C TRP A 237 -11.04 4.73 -5.02
N ASN A 238 -11.33 5.53 -6.05
CA ASN A 238 -11.58 6.97 -5.88
C ASN A 238 -12.78 7.23 -4.97
N PHE A 239 -13.88 6.51 -5.17
CA PHE A 239 -15.05 6.64 -4.32
C PHE A 239 -14.74 6.30 -2.86
N LEU A 240 -14.01 5.21 -2.63
CA LEU A 240 -13.62 4.80 -1.27
C LEU A 240 -12.68 5.82 -0.59
N ILE A 241 -11.84 6.53 -1.34
CA ILE A 241 -11.01 7.62 -0.81
C ILE A 241 -11.89 8.72 -0.23
N ASP A 242 -12.97 9.12 -0.90
CA ASP A 242 -13.83 10.20 -0.40
C ASP A 242 -14.39 9.93 1.01
N TYR A 243 -14.47 8.66 1.42
CA TYR A 243 -14.99 8.23 2.71
C TYR A 243 -13.93 7.74 3.72
N HIS A 244 -12.72 7.43 3.28
CA HIS A 244 -11.64 6.90 4.15
C HIS A 244 -10.31 7.63 4.05
N GLY A 245 -10.20 8.57 3.12
CA GLY A 245 -8.98 9.27 2.77
C GLY A 245 -8.43 10.19 3.87
N PRO A 246 -7.30 10.85 3.60
CA PRO A 246 -6.59 11.66 4.59
C PRO A 246 -7.40 12.83 5.16
N HIS A 247 -8.38 13.36 4.41
CA HIS A 247 -9.27 14.42 4.87
C HIS A 247 -10.20 13.99 6.01
N ILE A 248 -10.50 12.70 6.13
CA ILE A 248 -11.39 12.18 7.20
C ILE A 248 -10.80 12.43 8.58
N GLN A 249 -9.48 12.32 8.75
CA GLN A 249 -8.84 12.64 10.03
C GLN A 249 -8.98 14.11 10.40
N GLN A 250 -8.83 15.01 9.43
CA GLN A 250 -9.02 16.45 9.62
C GLN A 250 -10.48 16.73 10.00
N TRP A 251 -11.42 16.07 9.33
CA TRP A 251 -12.84 16.18 9.63
C TRP A 251 -13.20 15.65 11.03
N GLU A 252 -12.75 14.46 11.42
CA GLU A 252 -12.97 13.92 12.75
C GLU A 252 -12.40 14.83 13.84
N LYS A 253 -11.21 15.39 13.62
CA LYS A 253 -10.60 16.37 14.51
C LYS A 253 -11.43 17.65 14.59
N ALA A 254 -11.86 18.18 13.44
CA ALA A 254 -12.68 19.38 13.39
C ALA A 254 -13.97 19.19 14.19
N MET A 255 -14.72 18.12 13.95
CA MET A 255 -15.98 17.85 14.64
C MET A 255 -15.78 17.68 16.15
N ARG A 256 -14.74 16.95 16.60
CA ARG A 256 -14.41 16.82 18.03
C ARG A 256 -14.04 18.15 18.68
N THR A 257 -13.31 19.00 17.96
CA THR A 257 -12.91 20.33 18.43
C THR A 257 -14.13 21.24 18.55
N LEU A 258 -14.97 21.30 17.52
CA LEU A 258 -16.22 22.09 17.55
C LEU A 258 -17.16 21.65 18.67
N GLN A 259 -17.28 20.34 18.90
CA GLN A 259 -18.09 19.80 20.00
C GLN A 259 -17.56 20.19 21.38
N ARG A 260 -16.23 20.37 21.52
CA ARG A 260 -15.58 20.60 22.82
C ARG A 260 -15.44 22.08 23.17
N GLU A 261 -15.20 22.94 22.18
CA GLU A 261 -14.70 24.30 22.40
C GLU A 261 -15.72 25.40 22.05
N ASP A 262 -17.00 25.07 21.80
CA ASP A 262 -18.10 26.02 21.53
C ASP A 262 -17.76 27.15 20.53
N TYR A 263 -16.93 26.84 19.53
CA TYR A 263 -16.47 27.79 18.51
C TYR A 263 -17.64 28.41 17.73
N THR A 264 -17.63 29.73 17.60
CA THR A 264 -18.50 30.46 16.67
C THR A 264 -17.85 30.63 15.30
N LEU A 265 -18.61 31.04 14.28
CA LEU A 265 -18.06 31.35 12.95
C LEU A 265 -17.01 32.46 13.01
N ASP A 266 -17.22 33.45 13.88
CA ASP A 266 -16.29 34.59 14.05
C ASP A 266 -14.96 34.13 14.66
N ASP A 267 -14.99 33.18 15.60
CA ASP A 267 -13.77 32.62 16.18
C ASP A 267 -12.95 31.83 15.14
N ILE A 268 -13.65 31.08 14.28
CA ILE A 268 -13.03 30.30 13.20
C ILE A 268 -12.45 31.25 12.14
N ALA A 269 -13.17 32.30 11.77
CA ALA A 269 -12.69 33.34 10.85
C ALA A 269 -11.44 34.04 11.40
N ALA A 270 -11.44 34.39 12.69
CA ALA A 270 -10.30 34.98 13.37
C ALA A 270 -9.09 34.02 13.39
N ALA A 271 -9.30 32.73 13.65
CA ALA A 271 -8.25 31.71 13.62
C ALA A 271 -7.66 31.49 12.21
N ALA A 272 -8.45 31.73 11.15
CA ALA A 272 -8.00 31.71 9.77
C ALA A 272 -7.31 33.01 9.33
N GLY A 273 -7.35 34.06 10.15
CA GLY A 273 -6.82 35.39 9.80
C GLY A 273 -7.70 36.15 8.79
N VAL A 274 -9.00 35.86 8.74
CA VAL A 274 -9.96 36.45 7.80
C VAL A 274 -10.94 37.36 8.55
N ALA A 275 -11.26 38.52 7.98
CA ALA A 275 -12.28 39.40 8.54
C ALA A 275 -13.69 38.76 8.47
N GLY A 276 -14.51 38.97 9.50
CA GLY A 276 -15.79 38.26 9.65
C GLY A 276 -16.80 38.44 8.50
N GLU A 277 -16.73 39.55 7.74
CA GLU A 277 -17.56 39.73 6.53
C GLU A 277 -17.08 38.88 5.36
N ASP A 278 -15.77 38.77 5.14
CA ASP A 278 -15.19 37.96 4.06
C ASP A 278 -15.38 36.45 4.31
N ALA A 279 -15.35 36.04 5.58
CA ALA A 279 -15.54 34.64 5.98
C ALA A 279 -16.93 34.09 5.59
N ARG A 280 -17.95 34.94 5.45
CA ARG A 280 -19.31 34.54 5.04
C ARG A 280 -19.40 34.11 3.58
N HIS A 281 -18.42 34.51 2.78
CA HIS A 281 -18.32 34.17 1.36
C HIS A 281 -17.31 33.04 1.10
N MET A 282 -16.62 32.56 2.14
CA MET A 282 -15.69 31.45 2.02
C MET A 282 -16.40 30.09 2.06
N ASN A 283 -15.76 29.09 1.48
CA ASN A 283 -16.19 27.71 1.62
C ASN A 283 -16.01 27.27 3.08
N LEU A 284 -17.12 27.00 3.78
CA LEU A 284 -17.11 26.60 5.19
C LEU A 284 -16.29 25.33 5.45
N TYR A 285 -16.30 24.37 4.53
CA TYR A 285 -15.53 23.15 4.68
C TYR A 285 -14.02 23.45 4.68
N GLU A 286 -13.54 24.25 3.71
CA GLU A 286 -12.14 24.65 3.65
C GLU A 286 -11.72 25.43 4.91
N LEU A 287 -12.58 26.35 5.36
CA LEU A 287 -12.35 27.14 6.56
C LEU A 287 -12.19 26.25 7.81
N LEU A 288 -13.04 25.24 7.97
CA LEU A 288 -12.96 24.27 9.06
C LEU A 288 -11.69 23.42 8.98
N MET A 289 -11.31 22.95 7.79
CA MET A 289 -10.14 22.09 7.62
C MET A 289 -8.82 22.84 7.87
N GLN A 290 -8.74 24.12 7.48
CA GLN A 290 -7.55 24.95 7.68
C GLN A 290 -7.35 25.42 9.13
N THR A 291 -8.42 25.41 9.94
CA THR A 291 -8.41 25.87 11.33
C THR A 291 -8.52 24.71 12.32
N VAL A 292 -9.73 24.39 12.78
CA VAL A 292 -10.01 23.39 13.82
C VAL A 292 -9.68 21.96 13.37
N GLY A 293 -9.76 21.69 12.07
CA GLY A 293 -9.38 20.40 11.45
C GLY A 293 -7.89 20.23 11.21
N LYS A 294 -7.09 21.31 11.30
CA LYS A 294 -5.67 21.29 10.96
C LYS A 294 -4.90 20.31 11.84
N LEU A 295 -4.34 19.26 11.25
CA LEU A 295 -3.55 18.27 12.01
C LEU A 295 -2.26 18.90 12.55
N PRO A 296 -1.80 18.52 13.75
CA PRO A 296 -0.52 18.98 14.26
C PRO A 296 0.63 18.57 13.30
N PRO A 297 1.75 19.31 13.33
CA PRO A 297 2.93 18.89 12.58
C PRO A 297 3.41 17.54 13.12
N SER A 298 3.77 16.64 12.20
CA SER A 298 4.34 15.34 12.54
C SER A 298 5.67 15.51 13.29
N MET A 299 6.10 14.47 14.02
CA MET A 299 7.41 14.49 14.72
C MET A 299 8.57 14.88 13.79
N TRP A 300 8.49 14.48 12.52
CA TRP A 300 9.50 14.72 11.50
C TRP A 300 9.41 16.11 10.87
N GLU A 301 8.20 16.67 10.71
CA GLU A 301 8.00 18.07 10.30
C GLU A 301 8.58 19.05 11.32
N LYS A 302 8.68 18.65 12.61
CA LYS A 302 9.31 19.44 13.67
C LYS A 302 10.84 19.36 13.69
N MET A 303 11.44 18.43 12.94
CA MET A 303 12.90 18.20 12.92
C MET A 303 13.60 18.81 11.69
N ARG A 304 12.84 19.49 10.81
CA ARG A 304 13.37 20.36 9.74
C ARG A 304 13.47 21.80 10.23
#